data_AF-A0A7Y5A507-F1
#
_entry.id   AF-A0A7Y5A507-F1
#
_cell.length_a   1.000
_cell.length_b   1.000
_cell.length_c   1.000
_cell.angle_alpha   90.00
_cell.angle_beta   90.00
_cell.angle_gamma   90.00
#
_symmetry.space_group_name_H-M   'P 1'
#
loop_
_entity.id
_entity.type
_entity.pdbx_description
1 polymer ?
#
loop_
_entity_poly.entity_id
_entity_poly.type
_entity_poly.pdbx_seq_one_letter_code
_entity_poly.pdbx_strand_id
1 'polypeptide(L)'
;MPNQFKYPFLRLLVPFILGIILGFYPILSYSNYLNVIVIVLFLFVCWLVFRWTKSYKFRWVFGMVMSLFMIFFGIARVNILNENIQKSVAFSEISNNGVIEARLIEPPNQKKMTTGFVAEITGIQGIKQTSREKVLVYLQNYPDMPNLEYGSFILFSKQPEEIAGPLNPEQFNYKAYLSLKAISYQVFLKKGEWEHLPGRKTNIIFK
;
A
#
# COMPACT_ATOMS: atom_id res chain seq x y z
N MET A 1 36.01 -21.84 -1.31
CA MET A 1 34.88 -20.98 -1.77
C MET A 1 33.58 -21.71 -1.48
N PRO A 2 32.59 -21.11 -0.79
CA PRO A 2 31.37 -21.81 -0.43
C PRO A 2 30.60 -22.20 -1.70
N ASN A 3 30.23 -23.47 -1.76
CA ASN A 3 29.68 -24.12 -2.94
C ASN A 3 28.30 -23.53 -3.28
N GLN A 4 28.21 -22.75 -4.36
CA GLN A 4 27.00 -22.04 -4.82
C GLN A 4 25.83 -22.98 -5.21
N PHE A 5 26.03 -24.30 -5.08
CA PHE A 5 25.04 -25.35 -5.33
C PHE A 5 24.22 -25.74 -4.08
N LYS A 6 24.58 -25.27 -2.88
CA LYS A 6 23.88 -25.65 -1.64
C LYS A 6 22.50 -24.99 -1.47
N TYR A 7 22.23 -23.89 -2.17
CA TYR A 7 20.98 -23.11 -2.00
C TYR A 7 20.38 -22.72 -3.37
N PRO A 8 19.67 -23.65 -4.04
CA PRO A 8 19.01 -23.35 -5.31
C PRO A 8 18.00 -22.20 -5.21
N PHE A 9 17.38 -22.02 -4.04
CA PHE A 9 16.44 -20.92 -3.77
C PHE A 9 17.11 -19.53 -3.86
N LEU A 10 18.36 -19.40 -3.41
CA LEU A 10 19.08 -18.13 -3.42
C LEU A 10 19.29 -17.60 -4.85
N ARG A 11 19.41 -18.51 -5.82
CA ARG A 11 19.55 -18.17 -7.25
C ARG A 11 18.30 -17.52 -7.84
N LEU A 12 17.13 -17.78 -7.27
CA LEU A 12 15.86 -17.16 -7.67
C LEU A 12 15.56 -15.89 -6.86
N LEU A 13 16.06 -15.83 -5.63
CA LEU A 13 15.91 -14.67 -4.76
C LEU A 13 16.58 -13.42 -5.34
N VAL A 14 17.82 -13.56 -5.83
CA VAL A 14 18.58 -12.43 -6.42
C VAL A 14 17.84 -11.75 -7.58
N PRO A 15 17.39 -12.46 -8.63
CA PRO A 15 16.63 -11.83 -9.72
C PRO A 15 15.29 -11.26 -9.25
N PHE A 16 14.63 -11.87 -8.26
CA PHE A 16 13.40 -11.31 -7.69
C PHE A 16 13.64 -9.98 -6.96
N ILE A 17 14.68 -9.90 -6.13
CA ILE A 17 15.09 -8.65 -5.45
C ILE A 17 15.44 -7.58 -6.49
N LEU A 18 16.17 -7.95 -7.55
CA LEU A 18 16.48 -7.04 -8.65
C LEU A 18 15.20 -6.49 -9.31
N GLY A 19 14.21 -7.37 -9.55
CA GLY A 19 12.90 -6.97 -10.07
C GLY A 19 12.16 -5.98 -9.17
N ILE A 20 12.19 -6.19 -7.85
CA ILE A 20 11.60 -5.25 -6.89
C ILE A 20 12.29 -3.88 -6.97
N ILE A 21 13.63 -3.84 -6.96
CA ILE A 21 14.40 -2.59 -7.05
C ILE A 21 14.07 -1.84 -8.35
N LEU A 22 14.01 -2.57 -9.47
CA LEU A 22 13.65 -2.00 -10.77
C LEU A 22 12.21 -1.48 -10.81
N GLY A 23 11.28 -2.14 -10.11
CA GLY A 23 9.88 -1.74 -10.03
C GLY A 23 9.65 -0.38 -9.37
N PHE A 24 10.60 0.12 -8.56
CA PHE A 24 10.50 1.47 -7.98
C PHE A 24 10.80 2.60 -8.97
N TYR A 25 11.36 2.29 -10.14
CA TYR A 25 11.65 3.31 -11.15
C TYR A 25 10.39 3.65 -11.97
N PRO A 26 10.00 4.94 -12.07
CA PRO A 26 8.74 5.37 -12.71
C PRO A 26 8.57 4.94 -14.17
N ILE A 27 9.68 4.69 -14.88
CA ILE A 27 9.71 4.27 -16.28
C ILE A 27 8.90 2.99 -16.54
N LEU A 28 8.77 2.12 -15.53
CA LEU A 28 8.08 0.84 -15.64
C LEU A 28 6.66 0.87 -15.04
N SER A 29 6.21 2.04 -14.58
CA SER A 29 5.15 2.09 -13.57
C SER A 29 3.72 1.95 -14.10
N TYR A 30 3.45 1.98 -15.42
CA TYR A 30 2.07 2.05 -15.91
C TYR A 30 1.86 1.38 -17.26
N SER A 31 1.83 0.04 -17.27
CA SER A 31 1.31 -0.66 -18.44
C SER A 31 0.74 -2.03 -18.15
N ASN A 32 -0.53 -2.23 -18.54
CA ASN A 32 -1.19 -3.53 -18.57
C ASN A 32 -0.36 -4.60 -19.32
N TYR A 33 0.53 -4.18 -20.21
CA TYR A 33 1.45 -5.05 -20.93
C TYR A 33 2.42 -5.82 -20.02
N LEU A 34 2.79 -5.30 -18.84
CA LEU A 34 3.69 -6.02 -17.93
C LEU A 34 3.04 -7.29 -17.36
N ASN A 35 1.75 -7.24 -17.04
CA ASN A 35 1.01 -8.43 -16.59
C ASN A 35 0.94 -9.49 -17.69
N VAL A 36 0.74 -9.07 -18.94
CA VAL A 36 0.75 -9.97 -20.10
C VAL A 36 2.13 -10.62 -20.27
N ILE A 37 3.22 -9.86 -20.15
CA ILE A 37 4.60 -10.38 -20.23
C ILE A 37 4.85 -11.43 -19.14
N VAL A 38 4.43 -11.17 -17.90
CA VAL A 38 4.56 -12.14 -16.79
C VAL A 38 3.79 -13.43 -17.07
N ILE A 39 2.55 -13.34 -17.59
CA ILE A 39 1.72 -14.50 -17.93
C ILE A 39 2.37 -15.30 -19.07
N VAL A 40 2.84 -14.65 -20.13
CA VAL A 40 3.52 -15.30 -21.25
C VAL A 40 4.80 -16.01 -20.80
N LEU A 41 5.60 -15.35 -19.96
CA LEU A 41 6.80 -15.97 -19.38
C LEU A 41 6.45 -17.17 -18.50
N PHE A 42 5.39 -17.08 -17.69
CA PHE A 42 4.93 -18.20 -16.87
C PHE A 42 4.50 -19.39 -17.72
N LEU A 43 3.68 -19.17 -18.75
CA LEU A 43 3.25 -20.22 -19.67
C LEU A 43 4.44 -20.84 -20.42
N PHE A 44 5.43 -20.03 -20.80
CA PHE A 44 6.66 -20.51 -21.43
C PHE A 44 7.48 -21.37 -20.46
N VAL A 45 7.63 -20.97 -19.19
CA VAL A 45 8.27 -21.80 -18.15
C VAL A 45 7.54 -23.13 -17.98
N CYS A 46 6.21 -23.12 -17.87
CA CYS A 46 5.40 -24.33 -17.75
C CYS A 46 5.58 -25.27 -18.97
N TRP A 47 5.59 -24.71 -20.18
CA TRP A 47 5.85 -25.47 -21.41
C TRP A 47 7.25 -26.09 -21.42
N LEU A 48 8.27 -25.34 -21.01
CA LEU A 48 9.66 -25.83 -20.90
C LEU A 48 9.78 -26.99 -19.89
N VAL A 49 9.11 -26.87 -18.73
CA VAL A 49 9.07 -27.94 -17.72
C VAL A 49 8.38 -29.18 -18.29
N PHE A 50 7.21 -29.02 -18.91
CA PHE A 50 6.46 -30.13 -19.47
C PHE A 50 7.24 -30.86 -20.58
N ARG A 51 7.93 -30.10 -21.44
CA ARG A 51 8.60 -30.65 -22.63
C ARG A 51 10.00 -31.18 -22.38
N TRP A 52 10.75 -30.63 -21.43
CA TRP A 52 12.20 -30.84 -21.29
C TRP A 52 12.70 -31.29 -19.93
N THR A 53 11.83 -31.67 -18.99
CA THR A 53 12.20 -32.28 -17.69
C THR A 53 13.15 -33.48 -17.79
N LYS A 54 13.22 -34.16 -18.94
CA LYS A 54 14.07 -35.34 -19.17
C LYS A 54 15.44 -35.06 -19.79
N SER A 55 15.73 -33.84 -20.28
CA SER A 55 16.98 -33.55 -21.00
C SER A 55 17.87 -32.55 -20.25
N TYR A 56 19.04 -33.02 -19.80
CA TYR A 56 20.02 -32.21 -19.07
C TYR A 56 20.60 -31.05 -19.89
N LYS A 57 20.52 -31.09 -21.22
CA LYS A 57 21.09 -30.08 -22.12
C LYS A 57 20.43 -28.70 -22.02
N PHE A 58 19.15 -28.64 -21.64
CA PHE A 58 18.37 -27.38 -21.64
C PHE A 58 18.18 -26.77 -20.24
N ARG A 59 18.89 -27.28 -19.22
CA ARG A 59 18.76 -26.79 -17.84
C ARG A 59 19.20 -25.33 -17.68
N TRP A 60 20.15 -24.85 -18.49
CA TRP A 60 20.60 -23.45 -18.48
C TRP A 60 19.53 -22.49 -19.04
N VAL A 61 18.83 -22.89 -20.11
CA VAL A 61 17.72 -22.13 -20.70
C VAL A 61 16.59 -21.99 -19.68
N PHE A 62 16.23 -23.07 -19.00
CA PHE A 62 15.25 -23.02 -17.91
C PHE A 62 15.68 -22.03 -16.82
N GLY A 63 16.94 -22.04 -16.38
CA GLY A 63 17.46 -21.11 -15.39
C GLY A 63 17.38 -19.64 -15.83
N MET A 64 17.71 -19.33 -17.08
CA MET A 64 17.58 -17.98 -17.63
C MET A 64 16.13 -17.51 -17.66
N VAL A 65 15.23 -18.32 -18.22
CA VAL A 65 13.80 -17.96 -18.34
C VAL A 65 13.17 -17.80 -16.96
N MET A 66 13.49 -18.69 -16.02
CA MET A 66 12.99 -18.60 -14.65
C MET A 66 13.51 -17.35 -13.91
N SER A 67 14.77 -16.97 -14.15
CA SER A 67 15.34 -15.74 -13.58
C SER A 67 14.65 -14.50 -14.16
N LEU A 68 14.39 -14.50 -15.47
CA LEU A 68 13.67 -13.41 -16.14
C LEU A 68 12.23 -13.30 -15.62
N PHE A 69 11.53 -14.43 -15.47
CA PHE A 69 10.21 -14.49 -14.83
C PHE A 69 10.24 -13.87 -13.43
N MET A 70 11.24 -14.22 -12.59
CA MET A 70 11.38 -13.65 -11.24
C MET A 70 11.60 -12.14 -11.25
N ILE A 71 12.37 -11.58 -12.19
CA ILE A 71 12.54 -10.13 -12.35
C ILE A 71 11.20 -9.46 -12.66
N PHE A 72 10.50 -9.93 -13.70
CA PHE A 72 9.21 -9.34 -14.09
C PHE A 72 8.13 -9.52 -13.03
N PHE A 73 8.16 -10.64 -12.30
CA PHE A 73 7.27 -10.87 -11.16
C PHE A 73 7.53 -9.84 -10.05
N GLY A 74 8.80 -9.56 -9.73
CA GLY A 74 9.18 -8.50 -8.78
C GLY A 74 8.66 -7.13 -9.20
N ILE A 75 8.85 -6.75 -10.46
CA ILE A 75 8.36 -5.47 -11.03
C ILE A 75 6.82 -5.40 -10.93
N ALA A 76 6.13 -6.46 -11.35
CA ALA A 76 4.67 -6.51 -11.33
C ALA A 76 4.10 -6.37 -9.90
N ARG A 77 4.77 -6.94 -8.89
CA ARG A 77 4.37 -6.78 -7.48
C ARG A 77 4.45 -5.34 -7.00
N VAL A 78 5.48 -4.59 -7.39
CA VAL A 78 5.62 -3.17 -7.05
C VAL A 78 4.56 -2.34 -7.79
N ASN A 79 4.28 -2.65 -9.06
CA ASN A 79 3.24 -1.95 -9.81
C ASN A 79 1.84 -2.15 -9.25
N ILE A 80 1.49 -3.38 -8.82
CA ILE A 80 0.21 -3.63 -8.14
C ILE A 80 0.10 -2.82 -6.84
N LEU A 81 1.19 -2.70 -6.08
CA LEU A 81 1.23 -1.87 -4.89
C LEU A 81 0.97 -0.39 -5.25
N ASN A 82 1.66 0.14 -6.26
CA ASN A 82 1.50 1.52 -6.72
C ASN A 82 0.09 1.79 -7.29
N GLU A 83 -0.50 0.84 -8.01
CA GLU A 83 -1.86 0.98 -8.56
C GLU A 83 -2.91 1.05 -7.45
N ASN A 84 -2.76 0.23 -6.40
CA ASN A 84 -3.63 0.29 -5.21
C ASN A 84 -3.47 1.63 -4.46
N ILE A 85 -2.28 2.24 -4.52
CA ILE A 85 -2.01 3.56 -3.94
C ILE A 85 -2.62 4.67 -4.80
N GLN A 86 -2.59 4.58 -6.14
CA GLN A 86 -3.11 5.63 -7.03
C GLN A 86 -4.63 5.56 -7.27
N LYS A 87 -5.24 4.38 -7.16
CA LYS A 87 -6.70 4.22 -7.20
C LYS A 87 -7.41 4.83 -5.98
N SER A 88 -6.68 5.46 -5.06
CA SER A 88 -7.19 6.12 -3.86
C SER A 88 -7.90 7.46 -4.14
N VAL A 89 -8.68 7.51 -5.21
CA VAL A 89 -9.40 8.68 -5.74
C VAL A 89 -10.56 9.08 -4.81
N ALA A 90 -10.79 8.34 -3.72
CA ALA A 90 -11.91 8.57 -2.81
C ALA A 90 -11.97 9.99 -2.25
N PHE A 91 -10.83 10.70 -2.17
CA PHE A 91 -10.77 12.06 -1.63
C PHE A 91 -10.96 13.19 -2.65
N SER A 92 -10.77 12.97 -3.96
CA SER A 92 -10.91 14.05 -4.96
C SER A 92 -12.36 14.39 -5.28
N GLU A 93 -13.29 13.46 -5.02
CA GLU A 93 -14.73 13.62 -5.27
C GLU A 93 -15.55 13.92 -4.00
N ILE A 94 -14.90 14.06 -2.84
CA ILE A 94 -15.62 14.48 -1.62
C ILE A 94 -16.05 15.93 -1.82
N SER A 95 -17.31 16.11 -2.20
CA SER A 95 -17.94 17.44 -2.16
C SER A 95 -17.75 18.01 -0.76
N ASN A 96 -17.54 19.32 -0.66
CA ASN A 96 -17.14 20.10 0.54
C ASN A 96 -17.93 19.86 1.87
N ASN A 97 -18.89 18.92 1.94
CA ASN A 97 -19.71 18.62 3.10
C ASN A 97 -19.90 17.12 3.42
N GLY A 98 -19.13 16.20 2.79
CA GLY A 98 -19.26 14.77 3.10
C GLY A 98 -18.68 14.39 4.47
N VAL A 99 -19.46 13.70 5.31
CA VAL A 99 -18.94 13.10 6.54
C VAL A 99 -18.15 11.83 6.22
N ILE A 100 -16.94 11.74 6.76
CA ILE A 100 -16.02 10.61 6.62
C ILE A 100 -16.04 9.81 7.92
N GLU A 101 -16.24 8.50 7.80
CA GLU A 101 -16.10 7.54 8.90
C GLU A 101 -14.76 6.81 8.77
N ALA A 102 -13.99 6.84 9.85
CA ALA A 102 -12.70 6.18 9.92
C ALA A 102 -12.57 5.33 11.18
N ARG A 103 -11.99 4.15 11.02
CA ARG A 103 -11.67 3.22 12.11
C ARG A 103 -10.20 3.30 12.45
N LEU A 104 -9.86 3.48 13.71
CA LEU A 104 -8.46 3.48 14.18
C LEU A 104 -7.90 2.05 14.14
N ILE A 105 -6.82 1.84 13.38
CA ILE A 105 -6.22 0.51 13.13
C ILE A 105 -4.81 0.35 13.70
N GLU A 106 -4.29 1.38 14.35
CA GLU A 106 -3.01 1.32 15.08
C GLU A 106 -3.17 1.98 16.45
N PRO A 107 -2.37 1.59 17.45
CA PRO A 107 -2.38 2.26 18.75
C PRO A 107 -1.98 3.74 18.64
N PRO A 108 -2.47 4.60 19.56
CA PRO A 108 -2.17 6.03 19.55
C PRO A 108 -0.66 6.31 19.66
N ASN A 109 -0.16 7.17 18.79
CA ASN A 109 1.15 7.79 18.95
C ASN A 109 0.98 9.14 19.67
N GLN A 110 1.09 9.12 20.99
CA GLN A 110 0.86 10.28 21.85
C GLN A 110 2.06 11.23 21.83
N LYS A 111 1.80 12.50 21.52
CA LYS A 111 2.73 13.63 21.69
C LYS A 111 2.10 14.66 22.62
N LYS A 112 2.86 15.67 23.05
CA LYS A 112 2.37 16.71 23.98
C LYS A 112 1.13 17.43 23.46
N MET A 113 1.15 17.86 22.19
CA MET A 113 0.09 18.68 21.60
C MET A 113 -0.90 17.91 20.73
N THR A 114 -0.50 16.72 20.26
CA THR A 114 -1.27 15.93 19.30
C THR A 114 -1.18 14.45 19.59
N THR A 115 -2.23 13.72 19.23
CA THR A 115 -2.22 12.26 19.22
C THR A 115 -2.42 11.79 17.78
N GLY A 116 -1.45 11.04 17.26
CA GLY A 116 -1.47 10.51 15.90
C GLY A 116 -2.03 9.10 15.85
N PHE A 117 -2.79 8.80 14.80
CA PHE A 117 -3.36 7.48 14.53
C PHE A 117 -3.21 7.13 13.05
N VAL A 118 -3.12 5.84 12.76
CA VAL A 118 -3.44 5.33 11.43
C VAL A 118 -4.89 4.87 11.46
N ALA A 119 -5.70 5.39 10.54
CA ALA A 119 -7.11 5.06 10.44
C ALA A 119 -7.43 4.50 9.05
N GLU A 120 -8.34 3.53 8.99
CA GLU A 120 -8.91 3.00 7.76
C GLU A 120 -10.26 3.68 7.51
N ILE A 121 -10.47 4.27 6.33
CA ILE A 121 -11.76 4.84 5.97
C ILE A 121 -12.75 3.69 5.74
N THR A 122 -13.82 3.67 6.52
CA THR A 122 -14.88 2.65 6.43
C THR A 122 -16.10 3.13 5.67
N GLY A 123 -16.28 4.44 5.54
CA GLY A 123 -17.37 5.01 4.77
C GLY A 123 -17.23 6.50 4.52
N ILE A 124 -17.79 6.95 3.40
CA ILE A 124 -17.91 8.37 3.07
C ILE A 124 -19.37 8.63 2.69
N GLN A 125 -19.98 9.63 3.30
CA GLN A 125 -21.36 10.00 3.01
C GLN A 125 -21.54 10.32 1.52
N GLY A 126 -22.53 9.68 0.88
CA GLY A 126 -22.82 9.85 -0.55
C GLY A 126 -22.02 8.94 -1.48
N ILE A 127 -21.00 8.22 -0.98
CA ILE A 127 -20.19 7.29 -1.77
C ILE A 127 -20.52 5.86 -1.36
N LYS A 128 -21.12 5.09 -2.29
CA LYS A 128 -21.60 3.73 -2.03
C LYS A 128 -20.47 2.69 -1.88
N GLN A 129 -19.29 3.00 -2.41
CA GLN A 129 -18.14 2.12 -2.39
C GLN A 129 -16.91 2.90 -1.91
N THR A 130 -16.58 2.73 -0.64
CA THR A 130 -15.35 3.28 -0.08
C THR A 130 -14.27 2.22 -0.12
N SER A 131 -13.17 2.51 -0.81
CA SER A 131 -11.91 1.80 -0.67
C SER A 131 -11.46 1.94 0.78
N ARG A 132 -11.01 0.83 1.39
CA ARG A 132 -10.46 0.77 2.76
C ARG A 132 -9.09 1.46 2.82
N GLU A 133 -9.09 2.75 2.54
CA GLU A 133 -7.89 3.56 2.43
C GLU A 133 -7.36 3.90 3.81
N LYS A 134 -6.04 3.90 3.94
CA LYS A 134 -5.40 4.31 5.18
C LYS A 134 -5.06 5.79 5.12
N VAL A 135 -5.51 6.51 6.14
CA VAL A 135 -5.22 7.93 6.35
C VAL A 135 -4.51 8.10 7.69
N LEU A 136 -3.59 9.05 7.74
CA LEU A 136 -2.94 9.43 8.97
C LEU A 136 -3.72 10.55 9.65
N VAL A 137 -4.26 10.28 10.83
CA VAL A 137 -5.11 11.23 11.56
C VAL A 137 -4.33 11.80 12.73
N TYR A 138 -4.25 13.14 12.79
CA TYR A 138 -3.72 13.84 13.94
C TYR A 138 -4.83 14.58 14.67
N LEU A 139 -5.06 14.22 15.93
CA LEU A 139 -6.02 14.88 16.79
C LEU A 139 -5.30 15.86 17.72
N GLN A 140 -5.82 17.08 17.84
CA GLN A 140 -5.34 18.04 18.83
C GLN A 140 -5.69 17.55 20.24
N ASN A 141 -4.70 17.50 21.14
CA ASN A 141 -4.95 17.14 22.53
C ASN A 141 -5.66 18.29 23.26
N TYR A 142 -6.67 17.95 24.06
CA TYR A 142 -7.35 18.88 24.98
C TYR A 142 -7.77 18.13 26.26
N PRO A 143 -8.01 18.84 27.38
CA PRO A 143 -8.20 18.22 28.70
C PRO A 143 -9.30 17.14 28.76
N ASP A 144 -10.42 17.35 28.06
CA ASP A 144 -11.58 16.44 28.07
C ASP A 144 -11.65 15.56 26.81
N MET A 145 -10.51 15.25 26.19
CA MET A 145 -10.47 14.41 25.00
C MET A 145 -10.88 12.98 25.35
N PRO A 146 -11.83 12.35 24.61
CA PRO A 146 -12.21 10.98 24.89
C PRO A 146 -11.02 10.05 24.67
N ASN A 147 -10.90 9.02 25.52
CA ASN A 147 -9.86 8.02 25.35
C ASN A 147 -10.15 7.21 24.08
N LEU A 148 -9.25 7.28 23.11
CA LEU A 148 -9.35 6.58 21.85
C LEU A 148 -8.40 5.40 21.84
N GLU A 149 -8.95 4.23 21.55
CA GLU A 149 -8.19 2.98 21.53
C GLU A 149 -8.20 2.38 20.13
N TYR A 150 -7.37 1.37 19.94
CA TYR A 150 -7.42 0.56 18.73
C TYR A 150 -8.84 0.04 18.49
N GLY A 151 -9.34 0.23 17.27
CA GLY A 151 -10.68 -0.18 16.87
C GLY A 151 -11.78 0.86 17.13
N SER A 152 -11.49 1.99 17.79
CA SER A 152 -12.43 3.11 17.88
C SER A 152 -12.79 3.66 16.51
N PHE A 153 -13.99 4.22 16.39
CA PHE A 153 -14.45 4.90 15.19
C PHE A 153 -14.54 6.41 15.43
N ILE A 154 -14.16 7.18 14.42
CA ILE A 154 -14.28 8.64 14.42
C ILE A 154 -15.02 9.11 13.18
N LEU A 155 -15.77 10.19 13.32
CA LEU A 155 -16.38 10.93 12.22
C LEU A 155 -15.72 12.29 12.08
N PHE A 156 -15.47 12.74 10.85
CA PHE A 156 -15.00 14.09 10.55
C PHE A 156 -15.41 14.51 9.14
N SER A 157 -15.56 15.80 8.88
CA SER A 157 -15.91 16.33 7.55
C SER A 157 -14.73 17.01 6.84
N LYS A 158 -13.60 17.13 7.52
CA LYS A 158 -12.41 17.78 6.96
C LYS A 158 -11.76 16.89 5.91
N GLN A 159 -11.52 17.43 4.72
CA GLN A 159 -10.87 16.70 3.63
C GLN A 159 -9.41 16.38 3.99
N PRO A 160 -8.98 15.11 3.88
CA PRO A 160 -7.57 14.75 4.03
C PRO A 160 -6.70 15.37 2.92
N GLU A 161 -5.54 15.85 3.31
CA GLU A 161 -4.55 16.44 2.42
C GLU A 161 -3.50 15.40 2.04
N GLU A 162 -2.98 15.48 0.81
CA GLU A 162 -1.89 14.61 0.37
C GLU A 162 -0.63 14.90 1.20
N ILE A 163 0.08 13.85 1.61
CA ILE A 163 1.33 14.00 2.35
C ILE A 163 2.37 14.68 1.46
N ALA A 164 2.91 15.80 1.94
CA ALA A 164 3.93 16.56 1.25
C ALA A 164 5.24 15.75 1.09
N GLY A 165 5.92 15.96 -0.04
CA GLY A 165 7.26 15.43 -0.25
C GLY A 165 8.30 16.12 0.64
N PRO A 166 9.52 15.55 0.74
CA PRO A 166 10.61 16.20 1.46
C PRO A 166 10.96 17.54 0.82
N LEU A 167 11.10 18.59 1.63
CA LEU A 167 11.54 19.91 1.17
C LEU A 167 13.05 19.97 0.88
N ASN A 168 13.82 19.06 1.51
CA ASN A 168 15.25 18.91 1.32
C ASN A 168 15.54 17.51 0.76
N PRO A 169 16.25 17.37 -0.38
CA PRO A 169 16.64 16.08 -0.95
C PRO A 169 17.41 15.15 0.00
N GLU A 170 18.22 15.72 0.91
CA GLU A 170 19.01 14.96 1.89
C GLU A 170 18.19 14.51 3.11
N GLN A 171 16.94 14.99 3.24
CA GLN A 171 16.06 14.61 4.32
C GLN A 171 15.39 13.26 4.02
N PHE A 172 15.15 12.48 5.07
CA PHE A 172 14.35 11.28 4.99
C PHE A 172 13.00 11.54 4.30
N ASN A 173 12.71 10.78 3.25
CA ASN A 173 11.48 10.91 2.48
C ASN A 173 10.31 10.21 3.20
N TYR A 174 9.66 10.95 4.10
CA TYR A 174 8.52 10.44 4.88
C TYR A 174 7.33 10.03 4.01
N LYS A 175 7.08 10.77 2.91
CA LYS A 175 6.03 10.43 1.92
C LYS A 175 6.28 9.06 1.30
N ALA A 176 7.51 8.78 0.86
CA ALA A 176 7.88 7.48 0.30
C ALA A 176 7.80 6.35 1.33
N TYR A 177 8.18 6.61 2.58
CA TYR A 177 8.03 5.61 3.64
C TYR A 177 6.55 5.26 3.93
N LEU A 178 5.68 6.27 3.96
CA LEU A 178 4.25 6.07 4.19
C LEU A 178 3.53 5.45 2.99
N SER A 179 3.95 5.76 1.76
CA SER A 179 3.38 5.14 0.56
C SER A 179 3.62 3.63 0.54
N LEU A 180 4.77 3.14 1.01
CA LEU A 180 5.03 1.70 1.19
C LEU A 180 4.03 1.03 2.16
N LYS A 181 3.42 1.80 3.06
CA LYS A 181 2.36 1.35 3.98
C LYS A 181 0.94 1.57 3.44
N ALA A 182 0.82 2.00 2.18
CA ALA A 182 -0.42 2.43 1.53
C ALA A 182 -1.11 3.59 2.27
N ILE A 183 -0.32 4.53 2.81
CA ILE A 183 -0.79 5.77 3.45
C ILE A 183 -0.33 6.95 2.61
N SER A 184 -1.27 7.63 1.96
CA SER A 184 -0.99 8.76 1.05
C SER A 184 -1.50 10.10 1.57
N TYR A 185 -2.47 10.06 2.49
CA TYR A 185 -3.17 11.24 2.99
C TYR A 185 -3.01 11.39 4.49
N GLN A 186 -3.12 12.63 4.95
CA GLN A 186 -3.17 12.98 6.36
C GLN A 186 -4.25 14.03 6.63
N VAL A 187 -4.78 14.04 7.85
CA VAL A 187 -5.73 15.06 8.29
C VAL A 187 -5.41 15.49 9.72
N PHE A 188 -5.46 16.80 9.96
CA PHE A 188 -5.32 17.38 11.30
C PHE A 188 -6.69 17.88 11.78
N LEU A 189 -7.18 17.36 12.90
CA LEU A 189 -8.50 17.64 13.44
C LEU A 189 -8.40 18.30 14.82
N LYS A 190 -9.04 19.45 14.96
CA LYS A 190 -9.16 20.21 16.22
C LYS A 190 -10.39 19.76 17.02
N LYS A 191 -10.50 20.23 18.26
CA LYS A 191 -11.71 20.06 19.07
C LYS A 191 -12.93 20.59 18.28
N GLY A 192 -13.96 19.76 18.15
CA GLY A 192 -15.19 20.08 17.41
C GLY A 192 -15.15 19.80 15.91
N GLU A 193 -13.99 19.42 15.34
CA GLU A 193 -13.89 18.97 13.94
C GLU A 193 -14.08 17.45 13.77
N TRP A 194 -14.29 16.74 14.87
CA TRP A 194 -14.48 15.28 14.88
C TRP A 194 -15.34 14.82 16.06
N GLU A 195 -15.94 13.65 15.89
CA GLU A 195 -16.75 12.99 16.92
C GLU A 195 -16.30 11.54 17.12
N HIS A 196 -16.24 11.08 18.37
CA HIS A 196 -16.01 9.69 18.70
C HIS A 196 -17.32 8.90 18.60
N LEU A 197 -17.29 7.74 17.95
CA LEU A 197 -18.40 6.80 17.90
C LEU A 197 -18.14 5.61 18.84
N PRO A 198 -18.54 5.69 20.13
CA PRO A 198 -18.40 4.57 21.05
C PRO A 198 -19.31 3.40 20.62
N GLY A 199 -18.73 2.21 20.44
CA GLY A 199 -19.48 0.95 20.48
C GLY A 199 -20.03 0.39 19.16
N ARG A 200 -19.56 0.80 17.98
CA ARG A 200 -20.05 0.22 16.71
C ARG A 200 -19.28 -1.00 16.22
N LYS A 201 -19.99 -2.14 16.25
CA LYS A 201 -19.74 -3.30 15.39
C LYS A 201 -20.42 -3.20 14.01
N THR A 202 -21.22 -2.15 13.71
CA THR A 202 -21.98 -2.07 12.45
C THR A 202 -22.22 -0.64 11.91
N ASN A 203 -22.16 -0.52 10.58
CA ASN A 203 -22.23 0.70 9.74
C ASN A 203 -23.45 1.62 10.03
N ILE A 204 -23.24 2.94 10.09
CA ILE A 204 -24.32 3.96 10.13
C ILE A 204 -24.82 4.35 8.75
N ILE A 205 -24.02 4.20 7.71
CA ILE A 205 -24.25 4.96 6.46
C ILE A 205 -25.34 4.33 5.56
N PHE A 206 -26.18 3.46 6.11
CA PHE A 206 -27.40 2.98 5.45
C PHE A 206 -28.62 3.36 6.29
N LYS A 207 -29.10 4.59 6.11
CA LYS A 207 -30.51 4.92 6.31
C LYS A 207 -30.93 5.99 5.33
#